data_AF-E3NMR3-F1
#
_entry.id   AF-E3NMR3-F1
#
_cell.length_a   1.000
_cell.length_b   1.000
_cell.length_c   1.000
_cell.angle_alpha   90.00
_cell.angle_beta   90.00
_cell.angle_gamma   90.00
#
_symmetry.space_group_name_H-M   'P 1'
#
loop_
_entity.id
_entity.type
_entity.pdbx_description
1 polymer ?
#
loop_
_entity_poly.entity_id
_entity_poly.type
_entity_poly.pdbx_seq_one_letter_code
_entity_poly.pdbx_strand_id
1 'polypeptide(L)'
;MSFCAEIQMKLEVDLEAHLCPLPQHITPILPDFSSSLSLHPLPDLLVTADRFETFNEKVTGSDTIVSNPGSFARSNYTFHVYYPSQNRIEASQIPTGETAD
;
A
#
# COMPACT_ATOMS: atom_id res chain seq x y z
N MET A 1 4.28 -14.63 -5.84
CA MET A 1 3.52 -13.47 -6.33
C MET A 1 2.89 -12.81 -5.11
N SER A 2 3.24 -11.56 -4.83
CA SER A 2 2.77 -10.85 -3.63
C SER A 2 1.29 -10.52 -3.75
N PHE A 3 0.56 -10.66 -2.65
CA PHE A 3 -0.82 -10.20 -2.48
C PHE A 3 -1.00 -8.73 -2.91
N CYS A 4 0.04 -7.90 -2.76
CA CYS A 4 0.05 -6.50 -3.21
C CYS A 4 0.19 -6.33 -4.72
N ALA A 5 0.91 -7.21 -5.42
CA ALA A 5 1.01 -7.14 -6.88
C ALA A 5 -0.34 -7.44 -7.55
N GLU A 6 -1.19 -8.22 -6.88
CA GLU A 6 -2.52 -8.58 -7.36
C GLU A 6 -3.56 -7.46 -7.07
N ILE A 7 -3.40 -6.71 -5.98
CA ILE A 7 -4.12 -5.45 -5.74
C ILE A 7 -3.70 -4.39 -6.78
N GLN A 8 -2.40 -4.30 -7.11
CA GLN A 8 -1.88 -3.38 -8.13
C GLN A 8 -2.50 -3.62 -9.51
N MET A 9 -2.72 -4.90 -9.90
CA MET A 9 -3.31 -5.23 -11.22
C MET A 9 -4.84 -5.05 -11.29
N LYS A 10 -5.55 -5.04 -10.15
CA LYS A 10 -7.02 -4.91 -10.12
C LYS A 10 -7.53 -3.50 -9.77
N LEU A 11 -6.63 -2.58 -9.46
CA LEU A 11 -6.95 -1.16 -9.23
C LEU A 11 -7.03 -0.34 -10.53
N GLU A 12 -7.12 -0.99 -11.69
CA GLU A 12 -7.79 -0.34 -12.82
C GLU A 12 -9.18 0.12 -12.34
N VAL A 13 -9.70 1.23 -12.88
CA VAL A 13 -10.88 1.96 -12.37
C VAL A 13 -12.17 1.13 -12.55
N ASP A 14 -12.21 -0.03 -11.93
CA ASP A 14 -13.32 -0.95 -11.85
C ASP A 14 -14.06 -0.68 -10.55
N LEU A 15 -15.39 -0.69 -10.65
CA LEU A 15 -16.32 -0.41 -9.56
C LEU A 15 -16.24 -1.43 -8.40
N GLU A 16 -15.46 -2.51 -8.56
CA GLU A 16 -15.32 -3.63 -7.61
C GLU A 16 -13.92 -3.71 -6.96
N ALA A 17 -13.20 -2.60 -6.83
CA ALA A 17 -11.94 -2.58 -6.10
C ALA A 17 -12.16 -2.97 -4.62
N HIS A 18 -11.47 -4.02 -4.16
CA HIS A 18 -11.61 -4.58 -2.81
C HIS A 18 -10.24 -5.01 -2.27
N LEU A 19 -9.96 -4.75 -0.98
CA LEU A 19 -8.69 -5.06 -0.33
C LEU A 19 -8.40 -6.57 -0.22
N CYS A 20 -9.46 -7.39 -0.23
CA CYS A 20 -9.36 -8.85 -0.15
C CYS A 20 -10.19 -9.49 -1.26
N PRO A 21 -9.68 -9.57 -2.50
CA PRO A 21 -10.40 -10.15 -3.63
C PRO A 21 -10.28 -11.69 -3.69
N LEU A 22 -9.66 -12.30 -2.68
CA LEU A 22 -9.47 -13.75 -2.61
C LEU A 22 -10.66 -14.46 -1.96
N PRO A 23 -10.86 -15.75 -2.27
CA PRO A 23 -11.89 -16.55 -1.62
C PRO A 23 -11.75 -16.57 -0.09
N GLN A 24 -12.88 -16.64 0.61
CA GLN A 24 -12.94 -16.63 2.09
C GLN A 24 -12.14 -17.75 2.77
N HIS A 25 -11.87 -18.87 2.07
CA HIS A 25 -11.07 -19.95 2.62
C HIS A 25 -9.56 -19.60 2.73
N ILE A 26 -9.10 -18.58 2.01
CA ILE A 26 -7.72 -18.07 2.06
C ILE A 26 -7.67 -16.82 2.94
N THR A 27 -8.61 -15.89 2.72
CA THR A 27 -8.73 -14.65 3.49
C THR A 27 -10.12 -14.57 4.12
N PRO A 28 -10.28 -15.07 5.36
CA PRO A 28 -11.56 -15.01 6.04
C PRO A 28 -11.92 -13.56 6.33
N ILE A 29 -13.13 -13.17 5.92
CA ILE A 29 -13.68 -11.84 6.13
C ILE A 29 -14.94 -12.02 6.98
N LEU A 30 -15.09 -11.19 8.00
CA LEU A 30 -16.36 -11.10 8.74
C LEU A 30 -17.41 -10.47 7.80
N PRO A 31 -18.52 -11.16 7.49
CA PRO A 31 -19.49 -10.69 6.51
C PRO A 31 -20.02 -9.27 6.80
N ASP A 32 -20.27 -8.98 8.09
CA ASP A 32 -20.76 -7.69 8.57
C ASP A 32 -19.80 -6.52 8.29
N PHE A 33 -18.51 -6.80 8.08
CA PHE A 33 -17.47 -5.80 7.82
C PHE A 33 -16.94 -5.85 6.38
N SER A 34 -17.59 -6.62 5.50
CA SER A 34 -17.19 -6.72 4.08
C SER A 34 -17.19 -5.37 3.37
N SER A 35 -18.17 -4.50 3.66
CA SER A 35 -18.24 -3.15 3.07
C SER A 35 -17.04 -2.27 3.43
N SER A 36 -16.39 -2.51 4.58
CA SER A 36 -15.25 -1.71 5.05
C SER A 36 -13.96 -2.02 4.30
N LEU A 37 -13.93 -3.11 3.52
CA LEU A 37 -12.80 -3.52 2.70
C LEU A 37 -12.95 -3.09 1.24
N SER A 38 -14.07 -2.43 0.88
CA SER A 38 -14.29 -1.84 -0.44
C SER A 38 -13.44 -0.57 -0.59
N LEU A 39 -12.85 -0.41 -1.77
CA LEU A 39 -12.05 0.75 -2.15
C LEU A 39 -12.83 1.70 -3.08
N HIS A 40 -14.16 1.62 -3.09
CA HIS A 40 -15.01 2.54 -3.86
C HIS A 40 -15.75 3.51 -2.94
N PRO A 41 -15.59 4.84 -3.12
CA PRO A 41 -14.71 5.52 -4.09
C PRO A 41 -13.23 5.34 -3.75
N LEU A 42 -12.36 5.46 -4.76
CA LEU A 42 -10.91 5.34 -4.56
C LEU A 42 -10.39 6.41 -3.59
N PRO A 43 -9.52 6.05 -2.62
CA PRO A 43 -8.92 7.01 -1.71
C PRO A 43 -7.77 7.78 -2.39
N ASP A 44 -7.38 8.95 -1.85
CA ASP A 44 -6.21 9.68 -2.37
C ASP A 44 -4.89 8.92 -2.12
N LEU A 45 -4.84 8.12 -1.05
CA LEU A 45 -3.68 7.34 -0.63
C LEU A 45 -4.10 5.97 -0.10
N LEU A 46 -3.49 4.92 -0.65
CA LEU A 46 -3.59 3.54 -0.19
C LEU A 46 -2.23 3.07 0.33
N VAL A 47 -2.13 2.74 1.63
CA VAL A 47 -0.89 2.22 2.23
C VAL A 47 -1.05 0.73 2.52
N THR A 48 -0.26 -0.11 1.87
CA THR A 48 -0.37 -1.57 1.99
C THR A 48 0.44 -2.15 3.16
N ALA A 49 1.58 -1.52 3.48
CA ALA A 49 2.45 -1.86 4.62
C ALA A 49 2.76 -3.37 4.75
N ASP A 50 3.14 -4.01 3.64
CA ASP A 50 3.46 -5.43 3.62
C ASP A 50 4.96 -5.70 3.85
N ARG A 51 5.35 -6.98 3.81
CA ARG A 51 6.75 -7.42 3.99
C ARG A 51 7.60 -7.41 2.71
N PHE A 52 7.01 -7.06 1.58
CA PHE A 52 7.65 -7.08 0.27
C PHE A 52 8.44 -5.78 0.05
N GLU A 53 8.97 -5.65 -1.16
CA GLU A 53 9.79 -4.51 -1.54
C GLU A 53 9.00 -3.20 -1.46
N THR A 54 9.71 -2.15 -1.04
CA THR A 54 9.18 -0.81 -0.90
C THR A 54 8.83 -0.24 -2.28
N PHE A 55 7.61 0.30 -2.44
CA PHE A 55 7.18 0.95 -3.68
C PHE A 55 6.23 2.12 -3.40
N ASN A 56 6.17 3.06 -4.34
CA ASN A 56 5.15 4.09 -4.35
C ASN A 56 4.81 4.40 -5.82
N GLU A 57 3.57 4.19 -6.20
CA GLU A 57 3.11 4.34 -7.58
C GLU A 57 1.74 5.01 -7.62
N LYS A 58 1.46 5.75 -8.69
CA LYS A 58 0.12 6.30 -8.95
C LYS A 58 -0.71 5.28 -9.71
N VAL A 59 -1.97 5.14 -9.33
CA VAL A 59 -2.93 4.31 -10.05
C VAL A 59 -3.21 4.93 -11.41
N THR A 60 -3.13 4.14 -12.48
CA THR A 60 -3.47 4.60 -13.83
C THR A 60 -4.90 5.09 -13.89
N GLY A 61 -5.12 6.33 -14.32
CA GLY A 61 -6.47 6.90 -14.47
C GLY A 61 -7.08 7.49 -13.20
N SER A 62 -6.33 7.60 -12.09
CA SER A 62 -6.76 8.34 -10.90
C SER A 62 -5.60 9.07 -10.22
N ASP A 63 -5.91 9.98 -9.29
CA ASP A 63 -4.91 10.66 -8.45
C ASP A 63 -4.51 9.84 -7.20
N THR A 64 -5.00 8.60 -7.10
CA THR A 64 -4.71 7.67 -5.99
C THR A 64 -3.24 7.25 -6.02
N ILE A 65 -2.58 7.36 -4.88
CA ILE A 65 -1.22 6.82 -4.69
C ILE A 65 -1.31 5.50 -3.93
N VAL A 66 -0.71 4.45 -4.47
CA VAL A 66 -0.50 3.19 -3.75
C VAL A 66 0.92 3.15 -3.24
N SER A 67 1.08 2.92 -1.95
CA SER A 67 2.36 2.95 -1.29
C SER A 67 2.58 1.76 -0.38
N ASN A 68 3.74 1.14 -0.53
CA ASN A 68 4.23 0.14 0.38
C ASN A 68 5.53 0.62 1.01
N PRO A 69 5.56 0.99 2.31
CA PRO A 69 6.80 1.31 3.00
C PRO A 69 7.72 0.10 3.16
N GLY A 70 7.18 -1.12 3.05
CA GLY A 70 7.91 -2.35 3.32
C GLY A 70 8.15 -2.58 4.82
N SER A 71 8.91 -3.61 5.12
CA SER A 71 9.18 -4.03 6.50
C SER A 71 10.24 -3.15 7.17
N PHE A 72 9.85 -2.21 8.03
CA PHE A 72 10.73 -1.27 8.75
C PHE A 72 12.05 -1.89 9.29
N ALA A 73 11.97 -3.01 10.02
CA ALA A 73 13.15 -3.67 10.60
C ALA A 73 14.06 -4.38 9.57
N ARG A 74 13.56 -4.67 8.37
CA ARG A 74 14.29 -5.39 7.30
C ARG A 74 14.72 -4.46 6.17
N SER A 75 14.13 -3.28 6.07
CA SER A 75 14.46 -2.24 5.08
C SER A 75 15.38 -1.17 5.67
N ASN A 76 16.29 -1.54 6.59
CA ASN A 76 17.23 -0.62 7.23
C ASN A 76 16.56 0.63 7.85
N TYR A 77 15.41 0.43 8.51
CA TYR A 77 14.61 1.51 9.09
C TYR A 77 14.11 2.54 8.06
N THR A 78 13.75 2.06 6.86
CA THR A 78 13.10 2.88 5.83
C THR A 78 11.60 3.04 6.11
N PHE A 79 11.10 4.25 5.92
CA PHE A 79 9.70 4.61 6.08
C PHE A 79 9.29 5.65 5.02
N HIS A 80 7.98 5.79 4.80
CA HIS A 80 7.42 6.75 3.86
C HIS A 80 6.82 7.95 4.59
N VAL A 81 7.07 9.14 4.05
CA VAL A 81 6.50 10.41 4.49
C VAL A 81 5.53 10.89 3.43
N TYR A 82 4.25 10.97 3.78
CA TYR A 82 3.22 11.51 2.91
C TYR A 82 2.97 12.99 3.20
N TYR A 83 2.93 13.81 2.15
CA TYR A 83 2.60 15.23 2.21
C TYR A 83 1.20 15.45 1.60
N PRO A 84 0.14 15.58 2.43
CA PRO A 84 -1.23 15.68 1.94
C PRO A 84 -1.46 16.90 1.02
N SER A 85 -0.81 18.03 1.32
CA SER A 85 -0.96 19.26 0.53
C SER A 85 -0.39 19.17 -0.88
N GLN A 86 0.48 18.19 -1.15
CA GLN A 86 1.15 18.00 -2.44
C GLN A 86 0.75 16.67 -3.10
N ASN A 87 -0.07 15.86 -2.42
CA ASN A 87 -0.33 14.47 -2.75
C ASN A 87 0.95 13.74 -3.23
N ARG A 88 1.95 13.69 -2.35
CA ARG A 88 3.29 13.18 -2.67
C ARG A 88 3.86 12.36 -1.52
N ILE A 89 4.62 11.32 -1.86
CA ILE A 89 5.33 10.48 -0.90
C ILE A 89 6.84 10.65 -1.11
N GLU A 90 7.58 10.72 -0.01
CA GLU A 90 9.04 10.67 0.01
C GLU A 90 9.49 9.48 0.88
N ALA A 91 10.51 8.77 0.43
CA ALA A 91 11.15 7.73 1.24
C ALA A 91 12.22 8.35 2.14
N SER A 92 12.26 7.94 3.40
CA SER A 92 13.23 8.38 4.40
C SER A 92 13.77 7.16 5.14
N GLN A 93 15.00 7.28 5.64
CA GLN A 93 15.70 6.19 6.30
C GLN A 93 16.43 6.71 7.53
N ILE A 94 16.35 5.96 8.63
CA ILE A 94 17.11 6.29 9.85
C ILE A 94 18.57 5.86 9.66
N PRO A 95 19.55 6.75 9.88
CA PRO A 95 20.96 6.37 9.86
C PRO A 95 21.24 5.32 10.94
N THR A 96 21.62 4.12 10.53
CA THR A 96 22.30 3.18 11.42
C THR A 96 23.71 3.69 11.64
N GLY A 97 24.06 4.03 12.87
CA GLY A 97 25.32 4.69 13.24
C GLY A 97 26.59 3.86 13.01
N GLU A 98 26.95 3.64 11.75
CA GLU A 98 28.29 3.29 11.28
C GLU A 98 28.75 4.37 10.29
N THR A 99 28.96 5.58 10.81
CA THR A 99 29.94 6.51 10.24
C THR A 99 31.06 6.59 11.27
N ALA A 100 31.98 5.63 11.17
CA ALA A 100 33.30 5.75 11.76
C ALA A 100 34.11 6.61 10.79
N ASP A 101 34.13 7.92 11.05
CA ASP A 101 35.18 8.84 10.62
C ASP A 101 35.68 9.60 11.86
#